data_AF-A0A349GP21-F1
#
_entry.id   AF-A0A349GP21-F1
#
_cell.length_a   1.000
_cell.length_b   1.000
_cell.length_c   1.000
_cell.angle_alpha   90.00
_cell.angle_beta   90.00
_cell.angle_gamma   90.00
#
_symmetry.space_group_name_H-M   'P 1'
#
loop_
_entity.id
_entity.type
_entity.pdbx_description
1 polymer ?
#
loop_
_entity_poly.entity_id
_entity_poly.type
_entity_poly.pdbx_seq_one_letter_code
_entity_poly.pdbx_strand_id
1 'polypeptide(L)'
;MMTKQEQQMLERTRKVLNTQLISHTYFSNEQTKETGVDILFARDCPGNRLLTCTTLGLINYDIGFKNGDKDIRIELVGVSMIKGDLETADLIARILSTAAFGIMENHFPCGLGTVFPDILSGYLPNDDMK
;
A
#
# COMPACT_ATOMS: atom_id res chain seq x y z
N MET A 1 5.06 -13.17 -11.98
CA MET A 1 6.43 -13.49 -11.50
C MET A 1 7.00 -12.20 -10.95
N MET A 2 7.46 -12.20 -9.69
CA MET A 2 7.90 -10.98 -9.00
C MET A 2 9.17 -10.40 -9.66
N THR A 3 9.20 -9.09 -9.91
CA THR A 3 10.34 -8.39 -10.53
C THR A 3 11.54 -8.37 -9.59
N LYS A 4 12.74 -8.14 -10.14
CA LYS A 4 13.97 -7.97 -9.34
C LYS A 4 13.83 -6.80 -8.34
N GLN A 5 13.12 -5.74 -8.73
CA GLN A 5 12.90 -4.57 -7.88
C GLN A 5 11.95 -4.91 -6.72
N GLU A 6 10.86 -5.62 -7.01
CA GLU A 6 9.93 -6.11 -5.98
C GLU A 6 10.62 -7.06 -4.99
N GLN A 7 11.46 -7.98 -5.46
CA GLN A 7 12.25 -8.85 -4.58
C GLN A 7 13.16 -8.04 -3.64
N GLN A 8 13.85 -7.03 -4.17
CA GLN A 8 14.69 -6.15 -3.35
C GLN A 8 13.87 -5.33 -2.35
N MET A 9 12.68 -4.87 -2.74
CA MET A 9 11.79 -4.13 -1.86
C MET A 9 11.25 -5.03 -0.75
N LEU A 10 10.79 -6.24 -1.07
CA LEU A 10 10.34 -7.23 -0.09
C LEU A 10 11.42 -7.52 0.96
N GLU A 11 12.66 -7.76 0.55
CA GLU A 11 13.78 -8.00 1.47
C GLU A 11 14.09 -6.78 2.35
N ARG A 12 14.02 -5.57 1.80
CA ARG A 12 14.18 -4.33 2.59
C ARG A 12 13.07 -4.17 3.61
N THR A 13 11.82 -4.38 3.21
CA THR A 13 10.66 -4.32 4.09
C THR A 13 10.77 -5.33 5.22
N ARG A 14 11.15 -6.59 4.92
CA ARG A 14 11.42 -7.62 5.94
C ARG A 14 12.48 -7.18 6.93
N LYS A 15 13.58 -6.59 6.45
CA LYS A 15 14.66 -6.09 7.30
C LYS A 15 14.22 -4.93 8.20
N VAL A 16 13.40 -4.01 7.68
CA VAL A 16 12.92 -2.84 8.41
C VAL A 16 11.88 -3.23 9.46
N LEU A 17 10.90 -4.04 9.09
CA LEU A 17 9.81 -4.44 9.98
C LEU A 17 10.21 -5.57 10.94
N ASN A 18 11.32 -6.27 10.65
CA ASN A 18 11.93 -7.32 11.48
C ASN A 18 10.91 -8.33 12.02
N THR A 19 9.96 -8.73 11.18
CA THR A 19 8.88 -9.64 11.54
C THR A 19 8.46 -10.46 10.32
N GLN A 20 7.65 -11.49 10.56
CA GLN A 20 7.06 -12.27 9.49
C GLN A 20 6.02 -11.43 8.75
N LEU A 21 6.14 -11.41 7.43
CA LEU A 21 5.17 -10.74 6.55
C LEU A 21 4.21 -11.76 5.95
N ILE A 22 2.92 -11.43 5.97
CA ILE A 22 1.90 -12.11 5.19
C ILE A 22 1.59 -11.22 3.99
N SER A 23 1.39 -11.80 2.80
CA SER A 23 1.00 -11.04 1.60
C SER A 23 -0.42 -11.40 1.19
N HIS A 24 -1.19 -10.41 0.76
CA HIS A 24 -2.47 -10.60 0.08
C HIS A 24 -2.57 -9.68 -1.13
N THR A 25 -2.98 -10.23 -2.27
CA THR A 25 -3.19 -9.45 -3.49
C THR A 25 -4.61 -8.88 -3.52
N TYR A 26 -4.73 -7.57 -3.65
CA TYR A 26 -6.00 -6.89 -3.95
C TYR A 26 -6.06 -6.59 -5.45
N PHE A 27 -7.25 -6.66 -6.04
CA PHE A 27 -7.47 -6.33 -7.45
C PHE A 27 -8.33 -5.07 -7.59
N SER A 28 -8.03 -4.21 -8.57
CA SER A 28 -8.85 -3.03 -8.85
C SER A 28 -10.26 -3.41 -9.32
N ASN A 29 -10.36 -4.57 -9.97
CA ASN A 29 -11.61 -5.23 -10.34
C ASN A 29 -11.52 -6.74 -10.04
N GLU A 30 -12.33 -7.20 -9.09
CA GLU A 30 -12.37 -8.60 -8.65
C GLU A 30 -12.79 -9.61 -9.73
N GLN A 31 -13.50 -9.15 -10.78
CA GLN A 31 -13.95 -10.00 -11.88
C GLN A 31 -12.85 -10.19 -12.93
N THR A 32 -12.19 -9.10 -13.34
CA THR A 32 -11.18 -9.15 -14.41
C THR A 32 -9.79 -9.51 -13.89
N LYS A 33 -9.45 -9.09 -12.67
CA LYS A 33 -8.15 -9.32 -12.02
C LYS A 33 -6.94 -8.87 -12.86
N GLU A 34 -7.13 -7.84 -13.68
CA GLU A 34 -6.10 -7.34 -14.60
C GLU A 34 -5.02 -6.54 -13.88
N THR A 35 -5.42 -5.65 -12.96
CA THR A 35 -4.51 -4.88 -12.11
C THR A 35 -4.61 -5.38 -10.68
N GLY A 36 -3.50 -5.87 -10.16
CA GLY A 36 -3.37 -6.31 -8.77
C GLY A 36 -2.24 -5.59 -8.07
N VAL A 37 -2.39 -5.39 -6.76
CA VAL A 37 -1.33 -4.91 -5.87
C VAL A 37 -1.24 -5.83 -4.67
N ASP A 38 -0.03 -6.26 -4.34
CA ASP A 38 0.21 -7.02 -3.12
C ASP A 38 0.26 -6.05 -1.93
N ILE A 39 -0.41 -6.40 -0.84
CA ILE A 39 -0.26 -5.74 0.45
C ILE A 39 0.45 -6.71 1.40
N LEU A 40 1.58 -6.27 1.93
CA LEU A 40 2.33 -6.97 2.97
C LEU A 40 1.84 -6.51 4.34
N PHE A 41 1.55 -7.46 5.22
CA PHE A 41 1.04 -7.26 6.56
C PHE A 41 2.08 -7.67 7.60
N ALA A 42 2.32 -6.79 8.56
CA ALA A 42 3.20 -7.00 9.71
C ALA A 42 2.41 -6.70 11.00
N ARG A 43 2.19 -7.74 11.80
CA ARG A 43 1.53 -7.61 13.11
C ARG A 43 2.54 -7.28 14.20
N ASP A 44 2.04 -6.57 15.21
CA ASP A 44 2.80 -6.12 16.38
C ASP A 44 4.09 -5.37 16.01
N CYS A 45 4.01 -4.61 14.91
CA CYS A 45 5.09 -3.82 14.35
C CYS A 45 4.52 -2.47 13.89
N PRO A 46 5.11 -1.33 14.30
CA PRO A 46 6.34 -1.18 15.09
C PRO A 46 6.18 -1.43 16.61
N GLY A 47 4.97 -1.76 17.07
CA GLY A 47 4.71 -2.04 18.48
C GLY A 47 3.45 -2.88 18.69
N ASN A 48 3.24 -3.30 19.93
CA ASN A 48 2.14 -4.18 20.30
C ASN A 48 0.79 -3.59 19.87
N ARG A 49 -0.08 -4.46 19.34
CA ARG A 49 -1.42 -4.14 18.84
C ARG A 49 -1.42 -3.15 17.68
N LEU A 50 -0.30 -2.97 16.98
CA LEU A 50 -0.24 -2.25 15.72
C LEU A 50 -0.11 -3.21 14.54
N LEU A 51 -0.80 -2.88 13.46
CA LEU A 51 -0.67 -3.52 12.17
C LEU A 51 -0.04 -2.52 11.21
N THR A 52 1.11 -2.89 10.67
CA THR A 52 1.70 -2.21 9.52
C THR A 52 1.30 -2.93 8.23
N CYS A 53 0.78 -2.17 7.28
CA CYS A 53 0.51 -2.62 5.93
C CYS A 53 1.40 -1.82 4.96
N THR A 54 1.96 -2.48 3.96
CA THR A 54 2.68 -1.78 2.88
C THR A 54 2.32 -2.40 1.54
N THR A 55 2.22 -1.56 0.51
CA THR A 55 2.14 -2.06 -0.86
C THR A 55 3.45 -2.76 -1.24
N LEU A 56 3.34 -3.69 -2.17
CA LEU A 56 4.43 -4.25 -2.96
C LEU A 56 3.96 -4.30 -4.42
N GLY A 57 4.63 -3.53 -5.27
CA GLY A 57 4.36 -3.48 -6.70
C GLY A 57 4.30 -2.06 -7.26
N LEU A 58 4.07 -1.04 -6.42
CA LEU A 58 4.14 0.37 -6.85
C LEU A 58 5.55 0.76 -7.26
N ILE A 59 6.57 0.05 -6.79
CA ILE A 59 7.96 0.23 -7.23
C ILE A 59 8.15 0.16 -8.75
N ASN A 60 7.28 -0.57 -9.46
CA ASN A 60 7.36 -0.68 -10.92
C ASN A 60 6.70 0.50 -11.67
N TYR A 61 5.99 1.39 -10.97
CA TYR A 61 5.24 2.50 -11.55
C TYR A 61 5.99 3.81 -11.40
N ASP A 62 5.89 4.69 -12.41
CA ASP A 62 6.52 6.00 -12.39
C ASP A 62 5.57 7.02 -11.75
N ILE A 63 6.10 7.79 -10.80
CA ILE A 63 5.36 8.85 -10.11
C ILE A 63 5.74 10.25 -10.62
N GLY A 64 6.56 10.34 -11.68
CA GLY A 64 6.94 11.59 -12.33
C GLY A 64 8.09 12.35 -11.64
N PHE A 65 8.71 11.76 -10.62
CA PHE A 65 9.82 12.39 -9.89
C PHE A 65 11.16 11.70 -10.19
N LYS A 66 12.22 12.50 -10.29
CA LYS A 66 13.59 12.02 -10.54
C LYS A 66 14.60 12.64 -9.57
N ASN A 67 15.67 11.90 -9.30
CA ASN A 67 16.86 12.39 -8.63
C ASN A 67 18.07 12.15 -9.54
N GLY A 68 18.47 13.19 -10.29
CA GLY A 68 19.37 13.04 -11.44
C GLY A 68 18.72 12.17 -12.52
N ASP A 69 19.44 11.15 -12.99
CA ASP A 69 18.97 10.22 -14.02
C ASP A 69 18.16 9.03 -13.46
N LYS A 70 17.86 9.02 -12.16
CA LYS A 70 17.16 7.92 -11.50
C LYS A 70 15.71 8.31 -11.21
N ASP A 71 14.78 7.51 -11.70
CA ASP A 71 13.37 7.63 -11.34
C ASP A 71 13.20 7.31 -9.85
N ILE A 72 12.43 8.15 -9.16
CA ILE A 72 12.02 7.90 -7.78
C ILE A 72 10.82 6.94 -7.83
N ARG A 73 10.88 5.91 -7.00
CA ARG A 73 9.86 4.87 -6.87
C ARG A 73 9.44 4.76 -5.42
N ILE A 74 8.21 4.33 -5.18
CA ILE A 74 7.62 4.34 -3.85
C ILE A 74 6.86 3.04 -3.56
N GLU A 75 6.65 2.80 -2.27
CA GLU A 75 5.59 1.96 -1.75
C GLU A 75 4.83 2.79 -0.70
N LEU A 76 3.53 2.57 -0.59
CA LEU A 76 2.70 3.22 0.42
C LEU A 76 2.68 2.37 1.68
N VAL A 77 2.88 3.00 2.84
CA VAL A 77 2.87 2.34 4.16
C VAL A 77 1.79 2.97 5.02
N GLY A 78 0.97 2.14 5.65
CA GLY A 78 -0.06 2.55 6.60
C GLY A 78 0.05 1.75 7.90
N VAL A 79 -0.24 2.40 9.03
CA VAL A 79 -0.25 1.75 10.34
C VAL A 79 -1.60 2.01 11.00
N SER A 80 -2.20 0.96 11.55
CA SER A 80 -3.45 1.06 12.30
C SER A 80 -3.40 0.23 13.58
N MET A 81 -4.27 0.55 14.55
CA MET A 81 -4.44 -0.31 15.71
C MET A 81 -5.20 -1.57 15.31
N ILE A 82 -4.70 -2.73 15.76
CA ILE A 82 -5.41 -4.00 15.67
C ILE A 82 -6.61 -3.94 16.60
N LYS A 83 -7.82 -3.80 16.03
CA LYS A 83 -9.10 -3.87 16.75
C LYS A 83 -9.80 -5.20 16.44
N GLY A 84 -9.28 -6.30 16.94
CA GLY A 84 -9.87 -7.64 16.75
C GLY A 84 -9.05 -8.52 15.82
N ASP A 85 -9.71 -9.26 14.95
CA ASP A 85 -9.14 -10.20 13.97
C ASP A 85 -8.73 -9.51 12.65
N LEU A 86 -8.16 -10.28 11.72
CA LEU A 86 -7.64 -9.80 10.43
C LEU A 86 -8.70 -9.09 9.57
N GLU A 87 -10.00 -9.23 9.84
CA GLU A 87 -11.03 -8.51 9.08
C GLU A 87 -11.02 -7.00 9.36
N THR A 88 -10.57 -6.56 10.54
CA THR A 88 -10.31 -5.12 10.78
C THR A 88 -8.96 -4.65 10.26
N ALA A 89 -8.03 -5.58 10.04
CA ALA A 89 -6.77 -5.33 9.31
C ALA A 89 -7.02 -5.01 7.82
N ASP A 90 -8.15 -5.47 7.28
CA ASP A 90 -8.54 -5.29 5.89
C ASP A 90 -8.79 -3.81 5.55
N LEU A 91 -9.30 -2.99 6.47
CA LEU A 91 -9.68 -1.61 6.15
C LEU A 91 -8.49 -0.76 5.71
N ILE A 92 -7.38 -0.78 6.46
CA ILE A 92 -6.18 -0.02 6.10
C ILE A 92 -5.56 -0.56 4.81
N ALA A 93 -5.58 -1.88 4.62
CA ALA A 93 -5.07 -2.52 3.41
C ALA A 93 -5.89 -2.14 2.17
N ARG A 94 -7.21 -2.07 2.30
CA ARG A 94 -8.13 -1.63 1.23
C ARG A 94 -8.00 -0.15 0.90
N ILE A 95 -7.83 0.70 1.91
CA ILE A 95 -7.53 2.12 1.71
C ILE A 95 -6.20 2.27 0.94
N LEU A 96 -5.16 1.54 1.34
CA LEU A 96 -3.87 1.55 0.66
C LEU A 96 -3.95 1.00 -0.76
N SER A 97 -4.72 -0.05 -1.01
CA SER A 97 -4.90 -0.60 -2.35
C SER A 97 -5.66 0.37 -3.26
N THR A 98 -6.70 1.04 -2.77
CA THR A 98 -7.37 2.13 -3.51
C THR A 98 -6.40 3.26 -3.87
N ALA A 99 -5.56 3.69 -2.94
CA ALA A 99 -4.51 4.69 -3.22
C ALA A 99 -3.54 4.18 -4.29
N ALA A 100 -3.11 2.93 -4.18
CA ALA A 100 -2.22 2.32 -5.16
C ALA A 100 -2.85 2.27 -6.56
N PHE A 101 -4.12 1.88 -6.71
CA PHE A 101 -4.81 1.89 -8.00
C PHE A 101 -5.00 3.31 -8.55
N GLY A 102 -5.24 4.29 -7.68
CA GLY A 102 -5.20 5.71 -8.06
C GLY A 102 -3.89 6.10 -8.73
N ILE A 103 -2.75 5.64 -8.22
CA ILE A 103 -1.42 5.90 -8.80
C ILE A 103 -1.21 5.07 -10.07
N MET A 104 -1.54 3.78 -10.05
CA MET A 104 -1.26 2.83 -11.14
C MET A 104 -2.10 3.09 -12.39
N GLU A 105 -3.40 3.34 -12.22
CA GLU A 105 -4.38 3.41 -13.32
C GLU A 105 -4.80 4.85 -13.64
N ASN A 106 -4.90 5.70 -12.62
CA ASN A 106 -5.41 7.07 -12.76
C ASN A 106 -4.31 8.14 -12.66
N HIS A 107 -3.05 7.72 -12.56
CA HIS A 107 -1.87 8.60 -12.47
C HIS A 107 -1.98 9.68 -11.39
N PHE A 108 -2.56 9.33 -10.24
CA PHE A 108 -2.64 10.25 -9.10
C PHE A 108 -1.25 10.77 -8.73
N PRO A 109 -1.09 12.10 -8.58
CA PRO A 109 0.20 12.69 -8.28
C PRO A 109 0.64 12.26 -6.88
N CYS A 110 1.78 11.59 -6.76
CA CYS A 110 2.28 11.14 -5.46
C CYS A 110 3.64 11.79 -5.16
N GLY A 111 3.63 12.82 -4.30
CA GLY A 111 4.81 13.55 -3.87
C GLY A 111 4.65 14.12 -2.46
N LEU A 112 5.60 14.96 -2.05
CA LEU A 112 5.56 15.62 -0.74
C LEU A 112 4.31 16.52 -0.63
N GLY A 113 3.49 16.27 0.39
CA GLY A 113 2.27 17.03 0.64
C GLY A 113 1.07 16.64 -0.23
N THR A 114 1.17 15.59 -1.04
CA THR A 114 0.01 15.06 -1.78
C THR A 114 -1.11 14.70 -0.80
N VAL A 115 -2.33 15.16 -1.14
CA VAL A 115 -3.58 14.66 -0.57
C VAL A 115 -4.28 13.89 -1.68
N PHE A 116 -4.65 12.64 -1.41
CA PHE A 116 -5.45 11.86 -2.33
C PHE A 116 -6.94 12.09 -2.01
N PRO A 117 -7.68 12.79 -2.88
CA PRO A 117 -9.08 13.11 -2.60
C PRO A 117 -9.95 11.85 -2.66
N ASP A 118 -10.96 11.79 -1.80
CA ASP A 118 -12.06 10.82 -1.82
C ASP A 118 -11.66 9.35 -1.62
N ILE A 119 -10.41 9.07 -1.23
CA ILE A 119 -9.97 7.69 -0.97
C ILE A 119 -10.78 7.07 0.16
N LEU A 120 -11.18 7.85 1.16
CA LEU A 120 -11.91 7.35 2.32
C LEU A 120 -13.42 7.23 2.08
N SER A 121 -13.95 7.86 1.04
CA SER A 121 -15.39 7.97 0.78
C SER A 121 -16.10 6.60 0.68
N GLY A 122 -15.42 5.58 0.16
CA GLY A 122 -15.96 4.21 0.05
C GLY A 122 -15.85 3.37 1.33
N TYR A 123 -15.13 3.86 2.34
CA TYR A 123 -14.75 3.12 3.54
C TYR A 123 -15.33 3.72 4.81
N LEU A 124 -15.44 5.04 4.87
CA LEU A 124 -15.90 5.81 6.02
C LEU A 124 -16.98 6.83 5.58
N PRO A 125 -18.19 6.37 5.18
CA PRO A 125 -19.18 7.22 4.50
C PRO A 125 -19.76 8.35 5.38
N ASN A 126 -19.65 8.22 6.70
CA ASN A 126 -20.15 9.19 7.68
C ASN A 126 -19.05 10.05 8.30
N ASP A 127 -17.84 10.00 7.75
CA ASP A 127 -16.73 10.84 8.19
C ASP A 127 -16.66 12.12 7.35
N ASP A 128 -16.34 13.24 7.99
CA ASP A 128 -16.14 14.53 7.31
C ASP A 128 -14.80 14.53 6.55
N MET A 129 -13.88 13.63 6.91
CA MET A 129 -12.61 13.45 6.23
C MET A 129 -12.81 12.55 4.99
N LYS A 130 -12.95 13.20 3.84
CA LYS A 130 -13.06 12.55 2.52
C LYS A 130 -11.82 12.82 1.69
#